data_AF-A0A954ZQD3-F1
#
_entry.id   AF-A0A954ZQD3-F1
#
_cell.length_a   1.000
_cell.length_b   1.000
_cell.length_c   1.000
_cell.angle_alpha   90.00
_cell.angle_beta   90.00
_cell.angle_gamma   90.00
#
_symmetry.space_group_name_H-M   'P 1'
#
loop_
_entity.id
_entity.type
_entity.pdbx_description
1 polymer ?
#
loop_
_entity_poly.entity_id
_entity_poly.type
_entity_poly.pdbx_seq_one_letter_code
_entity_poly.pdbx_strand_id
1 'polypeptide(L)'
;MKKMFKGPWGFFRDTLWEHATPRQIACGIALGTVLGLVPKGNLTAAAIALVIFTCRVNLFAGLTSALVFTAIGAGCVDWLDRIGYAVLTAGPFQTLFARHYELPWVPWTRFNNSVVMGGLVVGLVQLLPTYYLARFVLNRSAASLS
;
A
#
# COMPACT_ATOMS: atom_id res chain seq x y z
N MET A 1 19.50 32.89 -18.57
CA MET A 1 18.79 32.03 -17.60
C MET A 1 17.56 31.41 -18.28
N LYS A 2 17.74 30.35 -19.09
CA LYS A 2 16.61 29.66 -19.74
C LYS A 2 15.99 28.70 -18.72
N LYS A 3 14.78 29.00 -18.25
CA LYS A 3 13.95 28.03 -17.52
C LYS A 3 13.63 26.90 -18.50
N MET A 4 14.36 25.80 -18.40
CA MET A 4 14.10 24.58 -19.15
C MET A 4 12.80 23.98 -18.62
N PHE A 5 11.69 24.29 -19.29
CA PHE A 5 10.39 23.65 -19.04
C PHE A 5 10.52 22.18 -19.47
N LYS A 6 10.95 21.33 -18.54
CA LYS A 6 11.01 19.88 -18.76
C LYS A 6 9.57 19.40 -18.93
N GLY A 7 9.28 18.70 -20.02
CA GLY A 7 7.97 18.09 -20.25
C GLY A 7 7.60 17.14 -19.09
N PRO A 8 6.31 16.77 -18.94
CA PRO A 8 5.84 15.95 -17.83
C PRO A 8 6.70 14.71 -17.62
N TRP A 9 7.08 14.03 -18.70
CA TRP A 9 7.96 12.85 -18.66
C TRP A 9 9.31 13.08 -17.96
N GLY A 10 9.95 14.24 -18.18
CA GLY A 10 11.21 14.59 -17.53
C GLY A 10 11.06 14.82 -16.03
N PHE A 11 9.97 15.46 -15.62
CA PHE A 11 9.65 15.68 -14.20
C PHE A 11 9.39 14.36 -13.44
N PHE A 12 8.62 13.44 -14.03
CA PHE A 12 8.35 12.13 -13.41
C PHE A 12 9.63 11.31 -13.25
N ARG A 13 10.52 11.34 -14.24
CA ARG A 13 11.81 10.65 -14.17
C ARG A 13 12.66 11.26 -13.05
N ASP A 14 12.83 12.57 -13.06
CA ASP A 14 13.74 13.23 -12.12
C ASP A 14 13.23 13.07 -10.66
N THR A 15 11.92 13.13 -10.41
CA THR A 15 11.34 12.91 -9.06
C THR A 15 11.42 11.45 -8.57
N LEU A 16 11.38 10.47 -9.48
CA LEU A 16 11.58 9.07 -9.11
C LEU A 16 13.04 8.77 -8.76
N TRP A 17 13.99 9.43 -9.43
CA TRP A 17 15.41 9.05 -9.40
C TRP A 17 16.33 10.03 -8.65
N GLU A 18 15.94 11.29 -8.43
CA GLU A 18 16.71 12.19 -7.57
C GLU A 18 16.68 11.69 -6.12
N HIS A 19 17.83 11.22 -5.65
CA HIS A 19 18.11 10.85 -4.26
C HIS A 19 17.36 9.64 -3.68
N ALA A 20 16.68 8.83 -4.49
CA ALA A 20 16.00 7.62 -4.04
C ALA A 20 16.69 6.35 -4.57
N THR A 21 17.08 5.45 -3.67
CA THR A 21 17.60 4.14 -4.07
C THR A 21 16.47 3.26 -4.63
N PRO A 22 16.75 2.32 -5.56
CA PRO A 22 15.75 1.37 -6.07
C PRO A 22 14.99 0.64 -4.96
N ARG A 23 15.65 0.39 -3.82
CA ARG A 23 15.05 -0.21 -2.63
C ARG A 23 13.99 0.69 -1.98
N GLN A 24 14.23 2.00 -1.87
CA GLN A 24 13.29 2.94 -1.28
C GLN A 24 12.06 3.15 -2.16
N ILE A 25 12.25 3.14 -3.48
CA ILE A 25 11.15 3.19 -4.46
C ILE A 25 10.33 1.91 -4.38
N ALA A 26 10.97 0.74 -4.41
CA ALA A 26 10.29 -0.56 -4.30
C ALA A 26 9.51 -0.72 -2.97
N CYS A 27 10.09 -0.25 -1.86
CA CYS A 27 9.41 -0.28 -0.57
C CYS A 27 8.23 0.70 -0.52
N GLY A 28 8.37 1.89 -1.11
CA GLY A 28 7.27 2.83 -1.29
C GLY A 28 6.11 2.20 -2.06
N ILE A 29 6.39 1.59 -3.21
CA ILE A 29 5.40 0.87 -4.02
C ILE A 29 4.71 -0.22 -3.19
N ALA A 30 5.48 -1.09 -2.52
CA ALA A 30 4.92 -2.19 -1.73
C ALA A 30 4.02 -1.73 -0.57
N LEU A 31 4.39 -0.66 0.14
CA LEU A 31 3.52 -0.09 1.17
C LEU A 31 2.30 0.60 0.55
N GLY A 32 2.49 1.26 -0.59
CA GLY A 32 1.44 1.85 -1.40
C GLY A 32 0.37 0.85 -1.82
N THR A 33 0.75 -0.38 -2.20
CA THR A 33 -0.24 -1.43 -2.54
C THR A 33 -1.11 -1.80 -1.34
N VAL A 34 -0.53 -1.91 -0.15
CA VAL A 34 -1.30 -2.18 1.08
C VAL A 34 -2.25 -1.03 1.38
N LEU A 35 -1.76 0.21 1.33
CA LEU A 35 -2.60 1.39 1.54
C LEU A 35 -3.74 1.46 0.52
N GLY A 36 -3.45 1.15 -0.74
CA GLY A 36 -4.39 1.23 -1.86
C GLY A 36 -5.58 0.29 -1.70
N LEU A 37 -5.35 -0.96 -1.29
CA LEU A 37 -6.39 -1.98 -1.19
C LEU A 37 -7.33 -1.83 -0.01
N VAL A 38 -6.92 -1.11 1.03
CA VAL A 38 -7.77 -0.85 2.19
C VAL A 38 -8.73 0.32 1.89
N PRO A 39 -10.06 0.16 2.10
CA PRO A 39 -11.01 1.26 2.01
C PRO A 39 -10.59 2.45 2.88
N LYS A 40 -10.83 3.67 2.40
CA LYS A 40 -10.39 4.91 3.08
C LYS A 40 -11.41 5.34 4.14
N GLY A 41 -11.05 6.29 5.01
CA GLY A 41 -11.94 6.81 6.06
C GLY A 41 -12.02 5.94 7.32
N ASN A 42 -10.97 5.17 7.62
CA ASN A 42 -10.83 4.43 8.86
C ASN A 42 -9.38 4.54 9.40
N LEU A 43 -9.20 4.19 10.66
CA LEU A 43 -7.92 4.27 11.36
C LEU A 43 -6.91 3.25 10.81
N THR A 44 -7.36 2.14 10.20
CA THR A 44 -6.45 1.16 9.56
C THR A 44 -5.73 1.79 8.38
N ALA A 45 -6.45 2.45 7.47
CA ALA A 45 -5.85 3.17 6.35
C ALA A 45 -4.95 4.32 6.82
N ALA A 46 -5.37 5.06 7.86
CA ALA A 46 -4.57 6.13 8.45
C ALA A 46 -3.26 5.60 9.07
N ALA A 47 -3.31 4.46 9.76
CA ALA A 47 -2.13 3.82 10.34
C ALA A 47 -1.15 3.36 9.26
N ILE A 48 -1.63 2.75 8.17
CA ILE A 48 -0.76 2.36 7.04
C ILE A 48 -0.14 3.60 6.38
N ALA A 49 -0.92 4.67 6.18
CA ALA A 49 -0.40 5.94 5.66
C ALA A 49 0.68 6.52 6.59
N LEU A 50 0.49 6.48 7.90
CA LEU A 50 1.48 6.90 8.88
C LEU A 50 2.77 6.06 8.78
N VAL A 51 2.67 4.75 8.57
CA VAL A 51 3.84 3.89 8.31
C VAL A 51 4.60 4.35 7.06
N ILE A 52 3.90 4.68 5.98
CA ILE A 52 4.52 5.22 4.76
C ILE A 52 5.24 6.54 5.04
N PHE A 53 4.61 7.47 5.77
CA PHE A 53 5.18 8.78 6.07
C PHE A 53 6.37 8.73 7.03
N THR A 54 6.43 7.74 7.92
CA THR A 54 7.52 7.57 8.90
C THR A 54 8.69 6.77 8.33
N CYS A 55 8.43 5.90 7.35
CA CYS A 55 9.47 5.13 6.67
C CYS A 55 10.24 6.00 5.66
N ARG A 56 11.56 5.80 5.55
CA ARG A 56 12.41 6.49 4.55
C ARG A 56 12.23 5.91 3.14
N VAL A 57 11.02 5.98 2.61
CA VAL A 57 10.64 5.50 1.26
C VAL A 57 10.39 6.65 0.29
N ASN A 58 10.33 6.35 -1.01
CA ASN A 58 9.92 7.35 -1.99
C ASN A 58 8.38 7.54 -1.89
N LEU A 59 7.95 8.65 -1.29
CA LEU A 59 6.53 8.96 -1.07
C LEU A 59 5.75 9.08 -2.38
N PHE A 60 6.36 9.63 -3.42
CA PHE A 60 5.73 9.75 -4.72
C PHE A 60 5.37 8.36 -5.28
N ALA A 61 6.35 7.44 -5.32
CA ALA A 61 6.13 6.07 -5.76
C ALA A 61 5.08 5.33 -4.91
N GLY A 62 5.10 5.54 -3.59
CA GLY A 62 4.11 4.93 -2.69
C GLY A 62 2.70 5.47 -2.87
N LEU A 63 2.52 6.78 -3.00
CA LEU A 63 1.21 7.39 -3.21
C LEU A 63 0.65 7.09 -4.60
N THR A 64 1.48 7.09 -5.65
CA THR A 64 1.06 6.67 -6.99
C THR A 64 0.62 5.21 -7.00
N SER A 65 1.37 4.32 -6.34
CA SER A 65 0.98 2.92 -6.18
C SER A 65 -0.34 2.78 -5.41
N ALA A 66 -0.52 3.53 -4.32
CA ALA A 66 -1.76 3.54 -3.55
C ALA A 66 -2.96 3.99 -4.38
N LEU A 67 -2.80 4.98 -5.25
CA LEU A 67 -3.87 5.41 -6.17
C LEU A 67 -4.26 4.31 -7.15
N VAL A 68 -3.27 3.67 -7.79
CA VAL A 68 -3.52 2.55 -8.72
C VAL A 68 -4.23 1.40 -8.01
N PHE A 69 -3.73 0.99 -6.84
CA PHE A 69 -4.30 -0.12 -6.09
C PHE A 69 -5.65 0.22 -5.44
N THR A 70 -5.97 1.49 -5.23
CA THR A 70 -7.32 1.91 -4.83
C THR A 70 -8.33 1.65 -5.95
N ALA A 71 -7.97 1.96 -7.20
CA ALA A 71 -8.83 1.65 -8.35
C ALA A 71 -8.99 0.13 -8.55
N ILE A 72 -7.91 -0.64 -8.40
CA ILE A 72 -7.96 -2.10 -8.45
C ILE A 72 -8.84 -2.65 -7.32
N GLY A 73 -8.65 -2.18 -6.09
CA GLY A 73 -9.43 -2.61 -4.93
C GLY A 73 -10.93 -2.32 -5.09
N ALA A 74 -11.28 -1.18 -5.68
CA ALA A 74 -12.67 -0.84 -6.00
C ALA A 74 -13.31 -1.82 -7.01
N GLY A 75 -12.54 -2.34 -7.96
CA GLY A 75 -13.00 -3.38 -8.88
C GLY A 75 -13.05 -4.79 -8.27
N CYS A 76 -12.35 -5.02 -7.15
CA CYS A 76 -12.23 -6.33 -6.50
C CYS A 76 -13.00 -6.42 -5.16
N VAL A 77 -13.94 -5.52 -4.89
CA VAL A 77 -14.65 -5.43 -3.59
C VAL A 77 -15.26 -6.77 -3.16
N ASP A 78 -15.97 -7.47 -4.06
CA ASP A 78 -16.60 -8.76 -3.74
C ASP A 78 -15.58 -9.83 -3.31
N TRP A 79 -14.38 -9.80 -3.90
CA TRP A 79 -13.30 -10.73 -3.53
C TRP A 79 -12.69 -10.38 -2.19
N LEU A 80 -12.46 -9.09 -1.94
CA LEU A 80 -11.95 -8.61 -0.65
C LEU A 80 -12.95 -8.92 0.47
N ASP A 81 -14.24 -8.72 0.22
CA ASP A 81 -15.32 -9.05 1.17
C ASP A 81 -15.28 -10.53 1.57
N ARG A 82 -15.24 -11.45 0.58
CA ARG A 82 -15.19 -12.89 0.83
C ARG A 82 -13.97 -13.31 1.65
N ILE A 83 -12.79 -12.78 1.31
CA ILE A 83 -11.55 -13.09 2.02
C ILE A 83 -11.61 -12.56 3.45
N GLY A 84 -12.03 -11.31 3.64
CA GLY A 84 -12.12 -10.73 4.97
C GLY A 84 -13.19 -11.39 5.84
N TYR A 85 -14.33 -11.76 5.26
CA TYR A 85 -15.36 -12.52 5.96
C TYR A 85 -14.84 -13.89 6.42
N ALA A 86 -14.13 -14.62 5.56
CA ALA A 86 -13.51 -15.89 5.92
C ALA A 86 -12.52 -15.75 7.09
N VAL A 87 -11.73 -14.67 7.11
CA VAL A 87 -10.80 -14.37 8.22
C VAL A 87 -11.56 -14.01 9.49
N LEU A 88 -12.57 -13.13 9.40
CA LEU A 88 -13.35 -12.65 10.53
C LEU A 88 -14.22 -13.73 11.17
N THR A 89 -14.58 -14.77 10.43
CA THR A 89 -15.41 -15.89 10.92
C THR A 89 -14.60 -17.13 11.27
N ALA A 90 -13.29 -17.15 11.02
CA ALA A 90 -12.43 -18.27 11.36
C ALA A 90 -12.37 -18.47 12.88
N GLY A 91 -12.72 -19.68 13.33
CA GLY A 91 -12.81 -20.07 14.74
C GLY A 91 -11.58 -19.68 15.60
N PRO A 92 -10.33 -19.91 15.14
CA PRO A 92 -9.13 -19.58 15.92
C PRO A 92 -8.96 -18.09 16.26
N PHE A 93 -9.52 -17.19 15.45
CA PHE A 93 -9.36 -15.74 15.65
C PHE A 93 -10.51 -15.11 16.43
N GLN A 94 -11.60 -15.84 16.71
CA GLN A 94 -12.78 -15.29 17.39
C GLN A 94 -12.44 -14.70 18.77
N THR A 95 -11.70 -15.44 19.60
CA THR A 95 -11.29 -14.96 20.93
C THR A 95 -10.38 -13.73 20.84
N LEU A 96 -9.51 -13.67 19.83
CA LEU A 96 -8.63 -12.53 19.60
C LEU A 96 -9.44 -11.30 19.19
N PHE A 97 -10.36 -11.43 18.23
CA PHE A 97 -11.20 -10.34 17.77
C PHE A 97 -12.15 -9.84 18.86
N ALA A 98 -12.73 -10.73 19.66
CA ALA A 98 -13.58 -10.36 20.79
C ALA A 98 -12.84 -9.44 21.79
N ARG A 99 -11.61 -9.80 22.18
CA ARG A 99 -10.77 -8.97 23.06
C ARG A 99 -10.44 -7.59 22.46
N HIS A 100 -10.19 -7.53 21.16
CA HIS A 100 -9.93 -6.24 20.50
C HIS A 100 -11.18 -5.38 20.46
N TYR A 101 -12.36 -5.97 20.31
CA TYR A 101 -13.63 -5.24 20.25
C TYR A 101 -13.97 -4.49 21.55
N GLU A 102 -13.41 -4.92 22.68
CA GLU A 102 -13.58 -4.27 23.98
C GLU A 102 -12.76 -2.96 24.11
N LEU A 103 -11.82 -2.69 23.21
CA LEU A 103 -10.98 -1.50 23.26
C LEU A 103 -11.70 -0.27 22.66
N PRO A 104 -11.65 0.90 23.31
CA PRO A 104 -12.44 2.07 22.92
C PRO A 104 -12.10 2.67 21.55
N TRP A 105 -10.87 2.48 21.07
CA TRP A 105 -10.38 3.02 19.79
C TRP A 105 -10.56 2.05 18.61
N VAL A 106 -10.80 0.77 18.89
CA VAL A 106 -10.87 -0.27 17.85
C VAL A 106 -12.02 -0.07 16.86
N PRO A 107 -13.22 0.44 17.24
CA PRO A 107 -14.28 0.75 16.27
C PRO A 107 -13.83 1.67 15.13
N TRP A 108 -12.86 2.57 15.36
CA TRP A 108 -12.34 3.47 14.33
C TRP A 108 -11.47 2.78 13.29
N THR A 109 -10.87 1.63 13.64
CA THR A 109 -10.08 0.82 12.68
C THR A 109 -10.96 0.20 11.59
N ARG A 110 -12.25 -0.03 11.89
CA ARG A 110 -13.18 -0.81 11.06
C ARG A 110 -12.62 -2.18 10.69
N PHE A 111 -11.82 -2.80 11.55
CA PHE A 111 -11.28 -4.15 11.29
C PHE A 111 -12.40 -5.21 11.15
N ASN A 112 -13.58 -4.97 11.73
CA ASN A 112 -14.77 -5.81 11.60
C ASN A 112 -15.50 -5.64 10.25
N ASN A 113 -15.07 -4.71 9.41
CA ASN A 113 -15.53 -4.62 8.03
C ASN A 113 -14.73 -5.63 7.19
N SER A 114 -15.42 -6.57 6.58
CA SER A 114 -14.85 -7.63 5.74
C SER A 114 -14.03 -7.08 4.57
N VAL A 115 -14.46 -6.01 3.90
CA VAL A 115 -13.68 -5.39 2.82
C VAL A 115 -12.37 -4.79 3.35
N VAL A 116 -12.39 -4.15 4.53
CA VAL A 116 -11.19 -3.63 5.20
C VAL A 116 -10.25 -4.75 5.60
N MET A 117 -10.76 -5.81 6.25
CA MET A 117 -9.96 -6.97 6.66
C MET A 117 -9.37 -7.68 5.44
N GLY A 118 -10.17 -7.92 4.40
CA GLY A 118 -9.72 -8.55 3.17
C GLY A 118 -8.66 -7.73 2.45
N GLY A 119 -8.87 -6.42 2.32
CA GLY A 119 -7.88 -5.49 1.75
C GLY A 119 -6.58 -5.49 2.53
N LEU A 120 -6.64 -5.52 3.87
CA LEU A 120 -5.47 -5.59 4.74
C LEU A 120 -4.72 -6.92 4.56
N VAL A 121 -5.42 -8.05 4.59
CA VAL A 121 -4.82 -9.39 4.44
C VAL A 121 -4.19 -9.55 3.07
N VAL A 122 -4.93 -9.22 2.01
CA VAL A 122 -4.44 -9.32 0.62
C VAL A 122 -3.28 -8.35 0.40
N GLY A 123 -3.33 -7.15 0.97
CA GLY A 123 -2.24 -6.18 0.96
C GLY A 123 -0.98 -6.71 1.66
N LEU A 124 -1.11 -7.26 2.86
CA LEU A 124 0.02 -7.81 3.62
C LEU A 124 0.64 -9.03 2.93
N VAL A 125 -0.19 -9.93 2.36
CA VAL A 125 0.29 -11.10 1.61
C VAL A 125 1.09 -10.68 0.38
N GLN A 126 0.65 -9.66 -0.36
CA GLN A 126 1.35 -9.20 -1.56
C GLN A 126 2.51 -8.23 -1.28
N LEU A 127 2.68 -7.74 -0.06
CA LEU A 127 3.71 -6.75 0.28
C LEU A 127 5.11 -7.24 -0.10
N LEU A 128 5.47 -8.48 0.27
CA LEU A 128 6.77 -9.06 -0.06
C LEU A 128 6.91 -9.34 -1.57
N PRO A 129 5.97 -10.04 -2.23
CA PRO A 129 5.99 -10.21 -3.68
C PRO A 129 6.17 -8.90 -4.46
N THR A 130 5.38 -7.87 -4.12
CA THR A 130 5.43 -6.57 -4.78
C THR A 130 6.78 -5.88 -4.57
N TYR A 131 7.34 -5.93 -3.35
CA TYR A 131 8.65 -5.36 -3.08
C TYR A 131 9.75 -6.01 -3.93
N TYR A 132 9.81 -7.34 -3.97
CA TYR A 132 10.84 -8.06 -4.73
C TYR A 132 10.68 -7.83 -6.24
N LEU A 133 9.44 -7.86 -6.74
CA LEU A 133 9.15 -7.59 -8.14
C LEU A 133 9.54 -6.16 -8.54
N ALA A 134 9.11 -5.17 -7.77
CA ALA A 134 9.45 -3.76 -8.03
C ALA A 134 10.96 -3.54 -7.98
N ARG A 135 11.64 -4.09 -6.97
CA ARG A 135 13.11 -3.98 -6.85
C ARG A 135 13.81 -4.62 -8.04
N PHE A 136 13.36 -5.78 -8.49
CA PHE A 136 13.92 -6.48 -9.64
C PHE A 136 13.79 -5.64 -10.93
N VAL A 137 12.59 -5.12 -11.20
CA VAL A 137 12.32 -4.27 -12.37
C VAL A 137 13.18 -3.00 -12.33
N LEU A 138 13.23 -2.31 -11.20
CA LEU A 138 14.00 -1.08 -11.04
C LEU A 138 15.51 -1.29 -11.21
N ASN A 139 16.04 -2.40 -10.68
CA ASN A 139 17.45 -2.74 -10.85
C ASN A 139 17.80 -3.02 -12.32
N ARG A 140 16.89 -3.64 -13.08
CA ARG A 140 17.10 -3.85 -14.52
C ARG A 140 17.09 -2.55 -15.31
N SER A 141 16.15 -1.67 -15.01
CA SER A 141 16.06 -0.36 -15.68
C SER A 141 17.28 0.54 -15.38
N ALA A 142 17.86 0.42 -14.19
CA ALA A 142 19.08 1.13 -13.84
C ALA A 142 20.30 0.61 -14.64
N ALA A 143 20.39 -0.70 -14.87
CA ALA A 143 21.48 -1.31 -15.64
C ALA A 143 21.42 -1.01 -17.15
N SER A 144 20.24 -0.70 -17.71
CA SER A 144 20.11 -0.33 -19.12
C SER A 144 20.51 1.11 -19.46
N LEU A 145 20.76 1.95 -18.44
CA LEU A 145 21.05 3.38 -18.59
C LEU A 145 22.53 3.73 -18.28
N SER A 146 23.34 2.74 -17.90
CA SER A 146 24.78 2.83 -17.65
C SER A 146 25.58 2.25 -18.82
#